data_AF-A0A3N5PHR2-F1
#
_entry.id   AF-A0A3N5PHR2-F1
#
_cell.length_a   1.000
_cell.length_b   1.000
_cell.length_c   1.000
_cell.angle_alpha   90.00
_cell.angle_beta   90.00
_cell.angle_gamma   90.00
#
_symmetry.space_group_name_H-M   'P 1'
#
loop_
_entity.id
_entity.type
_entity.pdbx_description
1 polymer ?
#
loop_
_entity_poly.entity_id
_entity_poly.type
_entity_poly.pdbx_seq_one_letter_code
_entity_poly.pdbx_strand_id
1 'polypeptide(L)'
;ENITILTYCEVQQVSRGGEGFTARISKKPRYVDEVACTGCRLCEYACPVEVPHAFEGNLGARKAICVPFANAFPQTALIDLDHCLLCGRCEAACPTGAIDFLQEPEEIEVKAGTIVIATGFQMTPMEAKPEYGLGRLRNVLDPLQVERLLAPHGPYGRVLRPSDGKVPEKVAYVQCAGSRDRSLGVPYCSRVCCMYAIKQAMLLAGALPLVEVTIYYMDIRAFGKGFEQFYQNAKAMGIEFVKAKVAKNTEDAQQNPVVRIEVMEEDGRVEERTHDMVVLSLGIVPAWQPDGVLSVETAEDGFIRTPELKIAPTRTNQEGVFVAGAAAGPKDIPDSIIEAGAAALEAAAYLKRTRRTSYTDATGSANCAPSTAVQAGCP
;
A
#
# COMPACT_ATOMS: atom_id res chain seq x y z
N GLU A 1 -1.67 9.54 -24.34
CA GLU A 1 -1.32 8.86 -25.61
C GLU A 1 -0.19 7.84 -25.45
N ASN A 2 0.95 8.18 -24.83
CA ASN A 2 2.10 7.25 -24.69
C ASN A 2 2.04 6.29 -23.48
N ILE A 3 0.92 6.21 -22.77
CA ILE A 3 0.77 5.36 -21.58
C ILE A 3 -0.45 4.47 -21.80
N THR A 4 -0.23 3.16 -21.77
CA THR A 4 -1.29 2.16 -21.75
C THR A 4 -1.46 1.70 -20.31
N ILE A 5 -2.67 1.80 -19.77
CA ILE A 5 -2.98 1.42 -18.38
C ILE A 5 -3.71 0.09 -18.42
N LEU A 6 -3.09 -0.93 -17.85
CA LEU A 6 -3.70 -2.24 -17.63
C LEU A 6 -4.12 -2.30 -16.17
N THR A 7 -5.42 -2.45 -15.91
CA THR A 7 -5.96 -2.53 -14.54
C THR A 7 -6.54 -3.90 -14.28
N TYR A 8 -6.52 -4.32 -13.01
CA TYR A 8 -6.94 -5.68 -12.62
C TYR A 8 -6.13 -6.78 -13.32
N CYS A 9 -4.84 -6.51 -13.50
CA CYS A 9 -3.87 -7.41 -14.11
C CYS A 9 -2.74 -7.72 -13.13
N GLU A 10 -2.14 -8.90 -13.27
CA GLU A 10 -0.96 -9.32 -12.51
C GLU A 10 0.14 -9.82 -13.45
N VAL A 11 1.37 -9.38 -13.21
CA VAL A 11 2.53 -9.89 -13.94
C VAL A 11 2.86 -11.28 -13.41
N GLN A 12 2.76 -12.28 -14.28
CA GLN A 12 2.98 -13.69 -13.94
C GLN A 12 4.45 -14.06 -14.06
N GLN A 13 5.10 -13.59 -15.12
CA GLN A 13 6.51 -13.86 -15.36
C GLN A 13 7.15 -12.78 -16.23
N VAL A 14 8.40 -12.47 -15.95
CA VAL A 14 9.25 -11.67 -16.80
C VAL A 14 10.45 -12.50 -17.26
N SER A 15 10.63 -12.59 -18.57
CA SER A 15 11.84 -13.16 -19.16
C SER A 15 12.69 -12.05 -19.79
N ARG A 16 14.01 -12.20 -19.71
CA ARG A 16 14.95 -11.34 -20.43
C ARG A 16 15.23 -11.94 -21.80
N GLY A 17 15.10 -11.16 -22.86
CA GLY A 17 15.34 -11.59 -24.24
C GLY A 17 15.99 -10.48 -25.06
N GLY A 18 17.18 -10.74 -25.62
CA GLY A 18 17.97 -9.71 -26.30
C GLY A 18 18.32 -8.52 -25.40
N GLU A 19 18.09 -7.30 -25.87
CA GLU A 19 18.32 -6.05 -25.11
C GLU A 19 17.15 -5.60 -24.22
N GLY A 20 16.12 -6.43 -24.05
CA GLY A 20 14.91 -6.06 -23.30
C GLY A 20 14.26 -7.20 -22.53
N PHE A 21 12.98 -7.01 -22.24
CA PHE A 21 12.16 -7.86 -21.40
C PHE A 21 10.86 -8.22 -22.11
N THR A 22 10.39 -9.43 -21.85
CA THR A 22 9.04 -9.87 -22.21
C THR A 22 8.30 -10.23 -20.94
N ALA A 23 7.24 -9.50 -20.64
CA ALA A 23 6.38 -9.73 -19.49
C ALA A 23 5.09 -10.44 -19.94
N ARG A 24 4.76 -11.54 -19.26
CA ARG A 24 3.47 -12.21 -19.37
C ARG A 24 2.57 -11.70 -18.25
N ILE A 25 1.42 -11.16 -18.63
CA ILE A 25 0.50 -10.47 -17.75
C ILE A 25 -0.84 -11.17 -17.85
N SER A 26 -1.37 -11.63 -16.71
CA SER A 26 -2.71 -12.18 -16.64
C SER A 26 -3.69 -11.07 -16.27
N LYS A 27 -4.64 -10.79 -17.16
CA LYS A 27 -5.75 -9.88 -16.91
C LYS A 27 -6.91 -10.67 -16.33
N LYS A 28 -7.26 -10.36 -15.09
CA LYS A 28 -8.33 -11.05 -14.38
C LYS A 28 -9.69 -10.64 -14.97
N PRO A 29 -10.65 -11.57 -15.08
CA PRO A 29 -11.98 -11.25 -15.55
C PRO A 29 -12.69 -10.38 -14.52
N ARG A 30 -13.23 -9.25 -14.96
CA ARG A 30 -14.12 -8.40 -14.16
C ARG A 30 -15.55 -8.92 -14.15
N TYR A 31 -15.85 -9.83 -15.08
CA TYR A 31 -17.19 -10.27 -15.49
C TYR A 31 -18.09 -9.11 -15.94
N VAL A 32 -17.43 -8.06 -16.43
CA VAL A 32 -18.03 -6.81 -16.92
C VAL A 32 -17.17 -6.30 -18.07
N ASP A 33 -17.79 -6.06 -19.22
CA ASP A 33 -17.17 -5.41 -20.36
C ASP A 33 -16.77 -3.97 -20.01
N GLU A 34 -15.48 -3.69 -20.06
CA GLU A 34 -14.91 -2.39 -19.66
C GLU A 34 -15.31 -1.25 -20.60
N VAL A 35 -15.59 -1.53 -21.87
CA VAL A 35 -15.94 -0.55 -22.89
C VAL A 35 -17.43 -0.21 -22.81
N ALA A 36 -18.28 -1.21 -22.59
CA ALA A 36 -19.73 -1.03 -22.48
C ALA A 36 -20.18 -0.52 -21.10
N CYS A 37 -19.37 -0.73 -20.05
CA CYS A 37 -19.71 -0.28 -18.70
C CYS A 37 -19.59 1.23 -18.55
N THR A 38 -20.67 1.88 -18.10
CA THR A 38 -20.72 3.33 -17.87
C THR A 38 -20.39 3.72 -16.42
N GLY A 39 -20.18 2.75 -15.52
CA GLY A 39 -19.94 3.02 -14.10
C GLY A 39 -21.13 3.58 -13.32
N CYS A 40 -22.36 3.45 -13.84
CA CYS A 40 -23.57 4.03 -13.23
C CYS A 40 -24.02 3.40 -11.89
N ARG A 41 -23.47 2.23 -11.52
CA ARG A 41 -23.73 1.49 -10.26
C ARG A 41 -25.16 0.97 -10.03
N LEU A 42 -26.05 1.02 -11.03
CA LEU A 42 -27.41 0.43 -10.93
C LEU A 42 -27.39 -1.06 -10.57
N CYS A 43 -26.38 -1.78 -11.04
CA CYS A 43 -26.17 -3.18 -10.73
C CYS A 43 -25.86 -3.45 -9.25
N GLU A 44 -25.24 -2.50 -8.53
CA GLU A 44 -24.97 -2.63 -7.09
C GLU A 44 -26.29 -2.63 -6.31
N TYR A 45 -27.19 -1.69 -6.62
CA TYR A 45 -28.52 -1.60 -5.98
C TYR A 45 -29.38 -2.85 -6.19
N ALA A 46 -29.22 -3.54 -7.32
CA ALA A 46 -29.94 -4.77 -7.63
C ALA A 46 -29.37 -6.02 -6.93
N CYS A 47 -28.10 -5.97 -6.50
CA CYS A 47 -27.40 -7.10 -5.93
C CYS A 47 -27.89 -7.40 -4.49
N PRO A 48 -28.36 -8.62 -4.19
CA PRO A 48 -28.82 -8.98 -2.86
C PRO A 48 -27.70 -9.38 -1.90
N VAL A 49 -26.47 -9.61 -2.40
CA VAL A 49 -25.35 -10.12 -1.61
C VAL A 49 -24.62 -8.97 -0.93
N GLU A 50 -24.27 -9.17 0.35
CA GLU A 50 -23.43 -8.25 1.11
C GLU A 50 -22.12 -8.93 1.49
N VAL A 51 -21.01 -8.26 1.21
CA VAL A 51 -19.63 -8.75 1.41
C VAL A 51 -18.88 -7.70 2.23
N PRO A 52 -18.06 -8.09 3.22
CA PRO A 52 -17.21 -7.15 3.94
C PRO A 52 -16.37 -6.29 2.99
N HIS A 53 -16.37 -4.98 3.21
CA HIS A 53 -15.70 -4.03 2.32
C HIS A 53 -14.25 -3.82 2.74
N ALA A 54 -13.32 -4.56 2.12
CA ALA A 54 -11.90 -4.49 2.45
C ALA A 54 -11.29 -3.08 2.32
N PHE A 55 -11.66 -2.30 1.30
CA PHE A 55 -11.25 -0.90 1.15
C PHE A 55 -11.72 0.01 2.31
N GLU A 56 -12.87 -0.30 2.91
CA GLU A 56 -13.39 0.40 4.11
C GLU A 56 -12.85 -0.20 5.42
N GLY A 57 -11.81 -1.06 5.35
CA GLY A 57 -11.26 -1.75 6.52
C GLY A 57 -12.23 -2.71 7.18
N ASN A 58 -13.15 -3.31 6.41
CA ASN A 58 -14.22 -4.20 6.88
C ASN A 58 -15.18 -3.55 7.90
N LEU A 59 -15.25 -2.21 7.94
CA LEU A 59 -16.20 -1.46 8.77
C LEU A 59 -17.60 -1.33 8.12
N GLY A 60 -17.73 -1.73 6.86
CA GLY A 60 -18.99 -1.72 6.13
C GLY A 60 -19.08 -2.90 5.18
N ALA A 61 -20.18 -2.96 4.43
CA ALA A 61 -20.39 -3.96 3.40
C ALA A 61 -20.40 -3.30 2.01
N ARG A 62 -19.92 -4.05 1.02
CA ARG A 62 -20.14 -3.81 -0.40
C ARG A 62 -21.05 -4.89 -0.95
N LYS A 63 -21.47 -4.70 -2.19
CA LYS A 63 -22.16 -5.74 -2.96
C LYS A 63 -21.15 -6.64 -3.67
N ALA A 64 -21.59 -7.83 -4.08
CA ALA A 64 -20.73 -8.75 -4.84
C ALA A 64 -20.30 -8.15 -6.18
N ILE A 65 -21.20 -7.43 -6.86
CA ILE A 65 -20.84 -6.52 -7.96
C ILE A 65 -20.66 -5.11 -7.41
N CYS A 66 -19.53 -4.46 -7.68
CA CYS A 66 -19.26 -3.10 -7.23
C CYS A 66 -18.22 -2.39 -8.08
N VAL A 67 -18.27 -1.06 -8.11
CA VAL A 67 -17.13 -0.21 -8.43
C VAL A 67 -16.27 -0.08 -7.16
N PRO A 68 -14.97 -0.41 -7.18
CA PRO A 68 -14.15 -0.58 -5.96
C PRO A 68 -14.19 0.57 -4.95
N PHE A 69 -14.26 1.82 -5.42
CA PHE A 69 -14.41 3.01 -4.58
C PHE A 69 -14.97 4.19 -5.41
N ALA A 70 -15.38 5.27 -4.73
CA ALA A 70 -16.06 6.42 -5.36
C ALA A 70 -15.29 7.01 -6.56
N ASN A 71 -13.97 7.20 -6.42
CA ASN A 71 -13.12 7.83 -7.44
C ASN A 71 -12.21 6.81 -8.16
N ALA A 72 -12.64 5.56 -8.27
CA ALA A 72 -11.91 4.52 -9.01
C ALA A 72 -11.59 4.94 -10.45
N PHE A 73 -10.42 4.53 -10.94
CA PHE A 73 -10.05 4.68 -12.34
C PHE A 73 -9.55 3.33 -12.88
N PRO A 74 -10.15 2.78 -13.95
CA PRO A 74 -11.40 3.24 -14.58
C PRO A 74 -12.62 3.09 -13.65
N GLN A 75 -13.70 3.86 -13.91
CA GLN A 75 -14.99 3.73 -13.22
C GLN A 75 -15.77 2.51 -13.74
N THR A 76 -15.18 1.33 -13.61
CA THR A 76 -15.75 0.07 -14.12
C THR A 76 -16.12 -0.82 -12.95
N ALA A 77 -17.34 -1.38 -13.00
CA ALA A 77 -17.77 -2.37 -12.03
C ALA A 77 -16.99 -3.69 -12.21
N LEU A 78 -16.88 -4.46 -11.14
CA LEU A 78 -16.38 -5.83 -11.18
C LEU A 78 -17.28 -6.73 -10.34
N ILE A 79 -17.36 -8.02 -10.69
CA ILE A 79 -18.07 -9.04 -9.93
C ILE A 79 -17.06 -9.89 -9.17
N ASP A 80 -17.25 -9.96 -7.86
CA ASP A 80 -16.58 -10.90 -7.00
C ASP A 80 -17.33 -12.25 -7.03
N LEU A 81 -16.80 -13.19 -7.82
CA LEU A 81 -17.43 -14.52 -7.95
C LEU A 81 -17.33 -15.37 -6.69
N ASP A 82 -16.38 -15.12 -5.79
CA ASP A 82 -16.25 -15.90 -4.55
C ASP A 82 -17.49 -15.71 -3.65
N HIS A 83 -18.19 -14.59 -3.81
CA HIS A 83 -19.41 -14.27 -3.05
C HIS A 83 -20.67 -14.18 -3.94
N CYS A 84 -20.54 -14.25 -5.27
CA CYS A 84 -21.67 -14.09 -6.18
C CYS A 84 -22.61 -15.31 -6.15
N LEU A 85 -23.93 -15.06 -6.09
CA LEU A 85 -24.95 -16.11 -6.17
C LEU A 85 -25.38 -16.47 -7.60
N LEU A 86 -24.81 -15.81 -8.63
CA LEU A 86 -25.18 -15.98 -10.04
C LEU A 86 -26.70 -15.84 -10.32
N CYS A 87 -27.36 -14.91 -9.61
CA CYS A 87 -28.81 -14.75 -9.68
C CYS A 87 -29.33 -13.91 -10.87
N GLY A 88 -28.45 -13.33 -11.69
CA GLY A 88 -28.82 -12.53 -12.88
C GLY A 88 -29.45 -11.14 -12.62
N ARG A 89 -29.66 -10.73 -11.37
CA ARG A 89 -30.30 -9.43 -11.07
C ARG A 89 -29.51 -8.22 -11.55
N CYS A 90 -28.18 -8.28 -11.41
CA CYS A 90 -27.30 -7.22 -11.89
C CYS A 90 -27.34 -7.08 -13.42
N GLU A 91 -27.48 -8.20 -14.14
CA GLU A 91 -27.57 -8.24 -15.61
C GLU A 91 -28.88 -7.61 -16.07
N ALA A 92 -30.01 -8.00 -15.47
CA ALA A 92 -31.32 -7.39 -15.74
C ALA A 92 -31.37 -5.89 -15.44
N ALA A 93 -30.59 -5.42 -14.46
CA ALA A 93 -30.51 -4.00 -14.11
C ALA A 93 -29.52 -3.19 -14.98
N CYS A 94 -28.69 -3.85 -15.79
CA CYS A 94 -27.64 -3.20 -16.58
C CYS A 94 -28.23 -2.61 -17.88
N PRO A 95 -28.26 -1.28 -18.06
CA PRO A 95 -28.87 -0.67 -19.25
C PRO A 95 -28.08 -0.90 -20.54
N THR A 96 -26.78 -1.17 -20.44
CA THR A 96 -25.88 -1.38 -21.59
C THR A 96 -25.62 -2.86 -21.88
N GLY A 97 -26.11 -3.78 -21.04
CA GLY A 97 -25.82 -5.21 -21.19
C GLY A 97 -24.34 -5.55 -20.99
N ALA A 98 -23.60 -4.77 -20.21
CA ALA A 98 -22.15 -4.92 -20.04
C ALA A 98 -21.73 -6.10 -19.16
N ILE A 99 -22.65 -6.87 -18.57
CA ILE A 99 -22.30 -7.97 -17.66
C ILE A 99 -22.06 -9.24 -18.47
N ASP A 100 -20.92 -9.87 -18.23
CA ASP A 100 -20.51 -11.10 -18.91
C ASP A 100 -19.92 -12.09 -17.90
N PHE A 101 -20.73 -13.04 -17.45
CA PHE A 101 -20.29 -14.08 -16.52
C PHE A 101 -19.36 -15.12 -17.14
N LEU A 102 -19.26 -15.16 -18.46
CA LEU A 102 -18.42 -16.12 -19.20
C LEU A 102 -17.04 -15.54 -19.52
N GLN A 103 -16.75 -14.32 -19.08
CA GLN A 103 -15.44 -13.70 -19.27
C GLN A 103 -14.35 -14.56 -18.64
N GLU A 104 -13.39 -14.99 -19.46
CA GLU A 104 -12.21 -15.74 -19.02
C GLU A 104 -11.01 -14.80 -18.79
N PRO A 105 -10.02 -15.21 -17.97
CA PRO A 105 -8.75 -14.50 -17.88
C PRO A 105 -8.07 -14.35 -19.24
N GLU A 106 -7.53 -13.17 -19.53
CA GLU A 106 -6.81 -12.88 -20.77
C GLU A 106 -5.30 -12.83 -20.49
N GLU A 107 -4.51 -13.56 -21.27
CA GLU A 107 -3.04 -13.50 -21.20
C GLU A 107 -2.51 -12.46 -22.21
N ILE A 108 -1.81 -11.47 -21.69
CA ILE A 108 -1.24 -10.35 -22.45
C ILE A 108 0.28 -10.45 -22.41
N GLU A 109 0.91 -10.41 -23.58
CA GLU A 109 2.37 -10.31 -23.69
C GLU A 109 2.79 -8.86 -23.95
N VAL A 110 3.66 -8.33 -23.10
CA VAL A 110 4.23 -6.98 -23.24
C VAL A 110 5.74 -7.05 -23.39
N LYS A 111 6.25 -6.49 -24.49
CA LYS A 111 7.69 -6.30 -24.72
C LYS A 111 8.11 -4.92 -24.24
N ALA A 112 9.10 -4.86 -23.36
CA ALA A 112 9.57 -3.62 -22.75
C ALA A 112 11.10 -3.56 -22.76
N GLY A 113 11.68 -2.37 -22.95
CA GLY A 113 13.13 -2.19 -22.86
C GLY A 113 13.64 -2.02 -21.41
N THR A 114 12.78 -1.57 -20.50
CA THR A 114 13.07 -1.40 -19.08
C THR A 114 11.84 -1.69 -18.24
N ILE A 115 12.07 -1.99 -16.96
CA ILE A 115 11.02 -2.25 -15.97
C ILE A 115 11.22 -1.29 -14.79
N VAL A 116 10.12 -0.75 -14.25
CA VAL A 116 10.12 0.02 -12.99
C VAL A 116 9.16 -0.66 -12.02
N ILE A 117 9.67 -1.11 -10.89
CA ILE A 117 8.92 -1.75 -9.81
C ILE A 117 8.41 -0.67 -8.87
N ALA A 118 7.10 -0.48 -8.80
CA ALA A 118 6.44 0.48 -7.92
C ALA A 118 5.25 -0.18 -7.18
N THR A 119 5.44 -1.44 -6.75
CA THR A 119 4.43 -2.31 -6.13
C THR A 119 4.03 -1.93 -4.71
N GLY A 120 4.66 -0.90 -4.14
CA GLY A 120 4.24 -0.29 -2.88
C GLY A 120 4.52 -1.15 -1.65
N PHE A 121 3.61 -1.08 -0.68
CA PHE A 121 3.73 -1.69 0.63
C PHE A 121 2.37 -2.21 1.11
N GLN A 122 2.39 -3.06 2.12
CA GLN A 122 1.23 -3.45 2.91
C GLN A 122 1.48 -3.13 4.38
N MET A 123 0.40 -2.97 5.17
CA MET A 123 0.55 -2.78 6.61
C MET A 123 1.02 -4.06 7.26
N THR A 124 1.74 -3.95 8.38
CA THR A 124 2.07 -5.12 9.21
C THR A 124 0.77 -5.89 9.55
N PRO A 125 0.74 -7.24 9.43
CA PRO A 125 -0.47 -8.02 9.64
C PRO A 125 -1.13 -7.78 10.99
N MET A 126 -2.46 -7.94 11.06
CA MET A 126 -3.23 -7.61 12.27
C MET A 126 -2.87 -8.52 13.45
N GLU A 127 -2.52 -9.76 13.14
CA GLU A 127 -2.18 -10.83 14.08
C GLU A 127 -0.73 -10.73 14.55
N ALA A 128 0.07 -9.82 13.98
CA ALA A 128 1.49 -9.73 14.29
C ALA A 128 1.74 -9.48 15.78
N LYS A 129 0.84 -8.76 16.46
CA LYS A 129 0.97 -8.44 17.89
C LYS A 129 -0.32 -8.71 18.66
N PRO A 130 -0.59 -9.99 19.04
CA PRO A 130 -1.83 -10.38 19.70
C PRO A 130 -2.10 -9.62 21.00
N GLU A 131 -1.05 -9.16 21.68
CA GLU A 131 -1.15 -8.38 22.92
C GLU A 131 -1.84 -7.03 22.71
N TYR A 132 -1.82 -6.49 21.49
CA TYR A 132 -2.48 -5.23 21.16
C TYR A 132 -3.95 -5.41 20.77
N GLY A 133 -4.38 -6.65 20.52
CA GLY A 133 -5.78 -7.01 20.38
C GLY A 133 -6.46 -6.56 19.09
N LEU A 134 -5.70 -6.22 18.02
CA LEU A 134 -6.29 -5.90 16.72
C LEU A 134 -7.09 -7.10 16.18
N GLY A 135 -8.27 -6.85 15.62
CA GLY A 135 -9.19 -7.90 15.15
C GLY A 135 -9.97 -8.62 16.26
N ARG A 136 -9.46 -8.66 17.50
CA ARG A 136 -10.16 -9.24 18.66
C ARG A 136 -10.97 -8.19 19.42
N LEU A 137 -10.37 -7.03 19.68
CA LEU A 137 -11.01 -5.91 20.39
C LEU A 137 -11.65 -4.98 19.36
N ARG A 138 -12.99 -4.89 19.36
CA ARG A 138 -13.76 -4.18 18.31
C ARG A 138 -13.44 -2.68 18.19
N ASN A 139 -12.98 -2.07 19.27
CA ASN A 139 -12.61 -0.64 19.32
C ASN A 139 -11.09 -0.41 19.19
N VAL A 140 -10.32 -1.45 18.86
CA VAL A 140 -8.92 -1.31 18.45
C VAL A 140 -8.87 -1.37 16.93
N LEU A 141 -8.42 -0.29 16.30
CA LEU A 141 -8.44 -0.11 14.86
C LEU A 141 -7.04 -0.02 14.29
N ASP A 142 -6.92 -0.43 13.03
CA ASP A 142 -5.76 -0.13 12.20
C ASP A 142 -5.83 1.33 11.70
N PRO A 143 -4.73 1.91 11.21
CA PRO A 143 -4.71 3.32 10.85
C PRO A 143 -5.44 3.56 9.52
N LEU A 144 -5.59 2.57 8.64
CA LEU A 144 -6.36 2.69 7.40
C LEU A 144 -7.86 2.72 7.71
N GLN A 145 -8.35 1.92 8.65
CA GLN A 145 -9.72 2.01 9.17
C GLN A 145 -10.04 3.44 9.64
N VAL A 146 -9.10 4.10 10.33
CA VAL A 146 -9.28 5.49 10.77
C VAL A 146 -9.25 6.48 9.61
N GLU A 147 -8.40 6.27 8.58
CA GLU A 147 -8.50 7.06 7.34
C GLU A 147 -9.90 6.95 6.72
N ARG A 148 -10.49 5.75 6.74
CA ARG A 148 -11.83 5.52 6.21
C ARG A 148 -12.91 6.18 7.07
N LEU A 149 -12.82 6.12 8.39
CA LEU A 149 -13.73 6.83 9.29
C LEU A 149 -13.66 8.35 9.16
N LEU A 150 -12.48 8.90 8.88
CA LEU A 150 -12.27 10.34 8.64
C LEU A 150 -12.64 10.77 7.21
N ALA A 151 -12.74 9.84 6.27
CA ALA A 151 -13.05 10.16 4.88
C ALA A 151 -14.49 10.68 4.74
N PRO A 152 -14.74 11.72 3.92
CA PRO A 152 -16.10 12.23 3.68
C PRO A 152 -17.07 11.19 3.10
N HIS A 153 -16.54 10.22 2.35
CA HIS A 153 -17.27 9.09 1.76
C HIS A 153 -16.94 7.79 2.50
N GLY A 154 -16.60 7.88 3.79
CA GLY A 154 -16.34 6.76 4.67
C GLY A 154 -17.61 5.96 5.00
N PRO A 155 -17.48 4.83 5.70
CA PRO A 155 -18.56 3.85 5.85
C PRO A 155 -19.74 4.38 6.67
N TYR A 156 -19.49 5.29 7.62
CA TYR A 156 -20.52 5.84 8.52
C TYR A 156 -20.83 7.32 8.28
N GLY A 157 -20.10 7.98 7.37
CA GLY A 157 -20.18 9.43 7.15
C GLY A 157 -19.72 10.31 8.33
N ARG A 158 -19.26 9.70 9.43
CA ARG A 158 -18.69 10.34 10.63
C ARG A 158 -17.87 9.32 11.44
N VAL A 159 -17.09 9.80 12.39
CA VAL A 159 -16.28 8.94 13.27
C VAL A 159 -17.14 8.32 14.37
N LEU A 160 -17.32 6.99 14.32
CA LEU A 160 -18.05 6.19 15.31
C LEU A 160 -17.24 4.97 15.74
N ARG A 161 -17.43 4.55 17.00
CA ARG A 161 -16.91 3.30 17.54
C ARG A 161 -17.54 2.09 16.84
N PRO A 162 -16.77 1.11 16.35
CA PRO A 162 -17.35 -0.06 15.69
C PRO A 162 -18.11 -1.02 16.60
N SER A 163 -17.87 -0.97 17.92
CA SER A 163 -18.59 -1.82 18.88
C SER A 163 -20.08 -1.46 19.01
N ASP A 164 -20.37 -0.18 19.23
CA ASP A 164 -21.68 0.32 19.68
C ASP A 164 -22.19 1.55 18.92
N GLY A 165 -21.44 2.04 17.93
CA GLY A 165 -21.83 3.18 17.10
C GLY A 165 -21.82 4.53 17.81
N LYS A 166 -21.22 4.63 19.02
CA LYS A 166 -21.10 5.91 19.72
C LYS A 166 -19.93 6.73 19.20
N VAL A 167 -20.01 8.04 19.40
CA VAL A 167 -18.88 8.95 19.14
C VAL A 167 -17.83 8.73 20.23
N PRO A 168 -16.54 8.49 19.90
CA PRO A 168 -15.50 8.37 20.90
C PRO A 168 -15.16 9.74 21.49
N GLU A 169 -15.05 9.82 22.81
CA GLU A 169 -14.57 11.00 23.55
C GLU A 169 -13.09 10.88 23.87
N LYS A 170 -12.56 9.66 24.05
CA LYS A 170 -11.13 9.40 24.32
C LYS A 170 -10.52 8.47 23.28
N VAL A 171 -9.52 8.95 22.55
CA VAL A 171 -8.83 8.18 21.50
C VAL A 171 -7.35 8.08 21.79
N ALA A 172 -6.80 6.87 21.81
CA ALA A 172 -5.37 6.65 21.94
C ALA A 172 -4.73 6.18 20.63
N TYR A 173 -3.53 6.65 20.33
CA TYR A 173 -2.66 6.11 19.29
C TYR A 173 -1.49 5.35 19.92
N VAL A 174 -1.19 4.17 19.39
CA VAL A 174 -0.06 3.35 19.80
C VAL A 174 1.00 3.36 18.70
N GLN A 175 2.07 4.11 18.92
CA GLN A 175 3.15 4.20 17.95
C GLN A 175 4.00 2.93 17.89
N CYS A 176 4.60 2.70 16.72
CA CYS A 176 5.48 1.54 16.47
C CYS A 176 4.77 0.18 16.68
N ALA A 177 3.45 0.12 16.50
CA ALA A 177 2.70 -1.13 16.56
C ALA A 177 3.02 -1.98 15.32
N GLY A 178 4.02 -2.85 15.37
CA GLY A 178 4.47 -3.60 14.19
C GLY A 178 5.69 -3.00 13.48
N SER A 179 6.47 -2.17 14.17
CA SER A 179 7.77 -1.68 13.68
C SER A 179 8.72 -1.45 14.82
N ARG A 180 10.02 -1.40 14.52
CA ARG A 180 11.09 -1.33 15.53
C ARG A 180 10.95 -2.46 16.56
N ASP A 181 10.50 -3.62 16.09
CA ASP A 181 10.24 -4.79 16.90
C ASP A 181 10.93 -6.00 16.28
N ARG A 182 12.05 -6.41 16.90
CA ARG A 182 12.85 -7.56 16.42
C ARG A 182 12.10 -8.87 16.52
N SER A 183 11.15 -8.99 17.46
CA SER A 183 10.37 -10.22 17.64
C SER A 183 9.43 -10.49 16.46
N LEU A 184 9.07 -9.46 15.70
CA LEU A 184 8.19 -9.54 14.53
C LEU A 184 8.93 -9.67 13.20
N GLY A 185 10.28 -9.68 13.22
CA GLY A 185 11.06 -9.57 11.99
C GLY A 185 10.99 -8.19 11.33
N VAL A 186 10.48 -7.16 12.03
CA VAL A 186 10.38 -5.76 11.54
C VAL A 186 11.25 -4.84 12.41
N PRO A 187 12.59 -4.98 12.37
CA PRO A 187 13.50 -4.23 13.25
C PRO A 187 13.62 -2.75 12.87
N TYR A 188 13.17 -2.36 11.69
CA TYR A 188 13.31 -1.02 11.13
C TYR A 188 12.14 -0.11 11.51
N CYS A 189 12.33 1.19 11.27
CA CYS A 189 11.27 2.19 11.42
C CYS A 189 10.51 2.34 10.10
N SER A 190 9.18 2.30 10.18
CA SER A 190 8.29 2.51 9.02
C SER A 190 8.19 3.96 8.53
N ARG A 191 8.96 4.89 9.11
CA ARG A 191 9.12 6.31 8.75
C ARG A 191 7.87 7.20 8.77
N VAL A 192 6.69 6.71 8.39
CA VAL A 192 5.47 7.50 8.20
C VAL A 192 4.51 7.45 9.39
N CYS A 193 4.64 6.47 10.27
CA CYS A 193 3.69 6.22 11.35
C CYS A 193 3.58 7.33 12.41
N CYS A 194 4.64 8.10 12.64
CA CYS A 194 4.56 9.31 13.46
C CYS A 194 3.68 10.37 12.79
N MET A 195 3.87 10.59 11.51
CA MET A 195 3.24 11.70 10.80
C MET A 195 1.78 11.43 10.47
N TYR A 196 1.41 10.21 10.03
CA TYR A 196 0.00 9.91 9.81
C TYR A 196 -0.78 9.91 11.12
N ALA A 197 -0.20 9.45 12.25
CA ALA A 197 -0.89 9.43 13.53
C ALA A 197 -1.17 10.86 14.02
N ILE A 198 -0.18 11.74 13.93
CA ILE A 198 -0.36 13.18 14.24
C ILE A 198 -1.42 13.79 13.31
N LYS A 199 -1.38 13.48 12.01
CA LYS A 199 -2.37 13.97 11.04
C LYS A 199 -3.77 13.50 11.39
N GLN A 200 -3.96 12.21 11.63
CA GLN A 200 -5.26 11.64 11.98
C GLN A 200 -5.76 12.19 13.32
N ALA A 201 -4.88 12.38 14.32
CA ALA A 201 -5.22 13.03 15.58
C ALA A 201 -5.73 14.46 15.40
N MET A 202 -5.06 15.27 14.57
CA MET A 202 -5.51 16.63 14.25
C MET A 202 -6.85 16.64 13.51
N LEU A 203 -7.06 15.70 12.57
CA LEU A 203 -8.32 15.56 11.86
C LEU A 203 -9.45 15.10 12.78
N LEU A 204 -9.17 14.19 13.73
CA LEU A 204 -10.13 13.80 14.76
C LEU A 204 -10.52 14.98 15.64
N ALA A 205 -9.55 15.77 16.12
CA ALA A 205 -9.81 16.97 16.91
C ALA A 205 -10.62 18.02 16.12
N GLY A 206 -10.41 18.13 14.81
CA GLY A 206 -11.22 18.98 13.93
C GLY A 206 -12.64 18.45 13.67
N ALA A 207 -12.81 17.12 13.62
CA ALA A 207 -14.09 16.47 13.36
C ALA A 207 -14.96 16.32 14.63
N LEU A 208 -14.32 16.20 15.80
CA LEU A 208 -14.94 15.93 17.10
C LEU A 208 -14.51 17.01 18.11
N PRO A 209 -15.34 18.02 18.41
CA PRO A 209 -14.91 19.20 19.20
C PRO A 209 -14.44 18.96 20.64
N LEU A 210 -14.79 17.81 21.24
CA LEU A 210 -14.47 17.47 22.64
C LEU A 210 -13.61 16.22 22.79
N VAL A 211 -13.04 15.72 21.69
CA VAL A 211 -12.24 14.49 21.74
C VAL A 211 -10.90 14.75 22.42
N GLU A 212 -10.57 13.93 23.42
CA GLU A 212 -9.24 13.84 24.01
C GLU A 212 -8.44 12.83 23.20
N VAL A 213 -7.34 13.28 22.58
CA VAL A 213 -6.45 12.40 21.80
C VAL A 213 -5.10 12.30 22.46
N THR A 214 -4.68 11.07 22.75
CA THR A 214 -3.38 10.75 23.35
C THR A 214 -2.53 9.91 22.39
N ILE A 215 -1.27 10.28 22.18
CA ILE A 215 -0.31 9.52 21.37
C ILE A 215 0.77 8.93 22.27
N TYR A 216 0.79 7.60 22.39
CA TYR A 216 1.83 6.84 23.10
C TYR A 216 3.01 6.55 22.18
N TYR A 217 4.18 7.08 22.51
CA TYR A 217 5.36 7.01 21.64
C TYR A 217 6.67 6.73 22.37
N MET A 218 7.66 6.21 21.64
CA MET A 218 9.06 6.15 22.09
C MET A 218 9.84 7.39 21.64
N ASP A 219 9.82 7.64 20.32
CA ASP A 219 10.40 8.82 19.68
C ASP A 219 9.42 9.37 18.63
N ILE A 220 9.23 10.69 18.59
CA ILE A 220 8.53 11.34 17.48
C ILE A 220 9.54 11.61 16.36
N ARG A 221 9.30 11.02 15.18
CA ARG A 221 10.16 11.15 14.00
C ARG A 221 9.55 12.08 12.97
N ALA A 222 9.61 13.38 13.25
CA ALA A 222 9.10 14.45 12.40
C ALA A 222 10.22 15.07 11.52
N PHE A 223 10.89 14.26 10.70
CA PHE A 223 12.15 14.62 10.04
C PHE A 223 12.02 15.36 8.69
N GLY A 224 10.83 15.40 8.10
CA GLY A 224 10.59 16.08 6.82
C GLY A 224 10.47 17.60 6.97
N LYS A 225 10.53 18.33 5.83
CA LYS A 225 10.34 19.78 5.83
C LYS A 225 8.94 20.13 6.34
N GLY A 226 8.86 20.94 7.40
CA GLY A 226 7.59 21.33 8.01
C GLY A 226 7.00 20.31 9.00
N PHE A 227 7.62 19.13 9.15
CA PHE A 227 7.05 18.07 9.99
C PHE A 227 7.15 18.40 11.47
N GLU A 228 8.25 19.01 11.91
CA GLU A 228 8.39 19.48 13.28
C GLU A 228 7.34 20.56 13.60
N GLN A 229 7.13 21.52 12.70
CA GLN A 229 6.07 22.52 12.86
C GLN A 229 4.68 21.86 12.92
N PHE A 230 4.44 20.83 12.11
CA PHE A 230 3.20 20.05 12.15
C PHE A 230 2.98 19.36 13.49
N TYR A 231 4.04 18.76 14.07
CA TYR A 231 4.01 18.19 15.41
C TYR A 231 3.74 19.24 16.50
N GLN A 232 4.40 20.41 16.44
CA GLN A 232 4.15 21.50 17.39
C GLN A 232 2.73 22.06 17.28
N ASN A 233 2.17 22.15 16.07
CA ASN A 233 0.78 22.55 15.86
C ASN A 233 -0.19 21.54 16.48
N ALA A 234 0.07 20.24 16.34
CA ALA A 234 -0.74 19.20 16.98
C ALA A 234 -0.73 19.32 18.50
N LYS A 235 0.43 19.60 19.10
CA LYS A 235 0.52 19.92 20.55
C LYS A 235 -0.29 21.15 20.92
N ALA A 236 -0.21 22.22 20.12
CA ALA A 236 -0.98 23.44 20.35
C ALA A 236 -2.51 23.23 20.22
N MET A 237 -2.94 22.20 19.48
CA MET A 237 -4.35 21.77 19.40
C MET A 237 -4.81 20.96 20.62
N GLY A 238 -3.93 20.70 21.60
CA GLY A 238 -4.27 19.96 22.82
C GLY A 238 -4.11 18.43 22.70
N ILE A 239 -3.50 17.92 21.63
CA ILE A 239 -3.17 16.50 21.51
C ILE A 239 -2.08 16.15 22.54
N GLU A 240 -2.35 15.18 23.40
CA GLU A 240 -1.42 14.72 24.43
C GLU A 240 -0.38 13.79 23.82
N PHE A 241 0.89 14.00 24.14
CA PHE A 241 1.99 13.12 23.72
C PHE A 241 2.63 12.52 24.96
N VAL A 242 2.48 11.20 25.13
CA VAL A 242 2.99 10.48 26.30
C VAL A 242 4.13 9.59 25.86
N LYS A 243 5.33 9.85 26.39
CA LYS A 243 6.50 9.03 26.11
C LYS A 243 6.43 7.73 26.91
N ALA A 244 5.88 6.70 26.29
CA ALA A 244 5.60 5.42 26.92
C ALA A 244 5.63 4.27 25.93
N LYS A 245 5.94 3.07 26.43
CA LYS A 245 5.83 1.82 25.67
C LYS A 245 4.55 1.10 26.07
N VAL A 246 3.72 0.77 25.08
CA VAL A 246 2.51 -0.02 25.32
C VAL A 246 2.87 -1.49 25.45
N ALA A 247 2.49 -2.09 26.58
CA ALA A 247 2.72 -3.49 26.88
C ALA A 247 1.61 -4.38 26.28
N LYS A 248 0.34 -4.05 26.55
CA LYS A 248 -0.83 -4.78 26.04
C LYS A 248 -2.09 -3.90 26.10
N ASN A 249 -3.09 -4.30 25.32
CA ASN A 249 -4.44 -3.76 25.38
C ASN A 249 -5.40 -4.84 25.89
N THR A 250 -6.25 -4.47 26.84
CA THR A 250 -7.39 -5.27 27.32
C THR A 250 -8.69 -4.51 27.07
N GLU A 251 -9.83 -5.08 27.45
CA GLU A 251 -11.14 -4.39 27.38
C GLU A 251 -11.82 -4.42 28.74
N ASP A 252 -12.59 -3.36 29.03
CA ASP A 252 -13.48 -3.32 30.19
C ASP A 252 -14.85 -3.95 29.88
N ALA A 253 -15.77 -3.91 30.86
CA ALA A 253 -17.13 -4.45 30.71
C ALA A 253 -17.99 -3.72 29.67
N GLN A 254 -17.58 -2.51 29.25
CA GLN A 254 -18.23 -1.66 28.26
C GLN A 254 -17.52 -1.72 26.89
N GLN A 255 -16.61 -2.68 26.71
CA GLN A 255 -15.80 -2.88 25.50
C GLN A 255 -14.85 -1.72 25.19
N ASN A 256 -14.52 -0.88 26.17
CA ASN A 256 -13.54 0.18 26.02
C ASN A 256 -12.13 -0.40 26.15
N PRO A 257 -11.21 -0.10 25.21
CA PRO A 257 -9.83 -0.52 25.35
C PRO A 257 -9.13 0.09 26.58
N VAL A 258 -8.53 -0.77 27.40
CA VAL A 258 -7.65 -0.39 28.51
C VAL A 258 -6.20 -0.62 28.07
N VAL A 259 -5.44 0.47 27.92
CA VAL A 259 -4.07 0.45 27.44
C VAL A 259 -3.13 0.40 28.63
N ARG A 260 -2.36 -0.68 28.76
CA ARG A 260 -1.33 -0.82 29.79
C ARG A 260 0.00 -0.29 29.25
N ILE A 261 0.49 0.78 29.86
CA ILE A 261 1.69 1.50 29.42
C ILE A 261 2.78 1.45 30.49
N GLU A 262 4.03 1.46 30.03
CA GLU A 262 5.21 1.72 30.85
C GLU A 262 5.73 3.10 30.45
N VAL A 263 5.59 4.08 31.35
CA VAL A 263 6.01 5.46 31.11
C VAL A 263 7.54 5.52 31.14
N MET A 264 8.14 6.04 30.07
CA MET A 264 9.60 6.09 29.95
C MET A 264 10.20 7.31 30.66
N GLU A 265 9.35 8.27 31.02
CA GLU A 265 9.68 9.41 31.86
C GLU A 265 9.31 9.06 33.31
N GLU A 266 9.99 9.67 34.27
CA GLU A 266 9.61 9.64 35.70
C GLU A 266 9.78 8.36 36.54
N ASP A 267 10.38 7.26 36.06
CA ASP A 267 10.88 6.07 36.83
C ASP A 267 10.48 4.68 36.26
N GLY A 268 9.74 4.62 35.16
CA GLY A 268 9.23 3.35 34.63
C GLY A 268 7.88 2.94 35.21
N ARG A 269 7.13 3.88 35.82
CA ARG A 269 5.78 3.62 36.32
C ARG A 269 4.90 2.95 35.27
N VAL A 270 4.24 1.89 35.71
CA VAL A 270 3.20 1.22 34.92
C VAL A 270 1.86 1.86 35.22
N GLU A 271 1.15 2.26 34.16
CA GLU A 271 -0.20 2.83 34.24
C GLU A 271 -1.15 2.04 33.34
N GLU A 272 -2.44 2.08 33.68
CA GLU A 272 -3.51 1.64 32.82
C GLU A 272 -4.43 2.83 32.53
N ARG A 273 -4.64 3.13 31.26
CA ARG A 273 -5.52 4.22 30.82
C ARG A 273 -6.62 3.69 29.91
N THR A 274 -7.86 4.02 30.24
CA THR A 274 -9.05 3.58 29.49
C THR A 274 -9.39 4.60 28.42
N HIS A 275 -9.65 4.13 27.20
CA HIS A 275 -10.02 4.93 26.04
C HIS A 275 -11.26 4.34 25.38
N ASP A 276 -12.02 5.15 24.65
CA ASP A 276 -13.16 4.68 23.86
C ASP A 276 -12.73 3.95 22.59
N MET A 277 -11.59 4.35 22.04
CA MET A 277 -11.02 3.80 20.82
C MET A 277 -9.49 3.86 20.87
N VAL A 278 -8.85 2.82 20.36
CA VAL A 278 -7.38 2.77 20.22
C VAL A 278 -7.05 2.57 18.75
N VAL A 279 -6.08 3.32 18.25
CA VAL A 279 -5.56 3.23 16.90
C VAL A 279 -4.14 2.70 16.98
N LEU A 280 -3.88 1.56 16.34
CA LEU A 280 -2.54 1.02 16.25
C LEU A 280 -1.85 1.64 15.05
N SER A 281 -0.80 2.40 15.29
CA SER A 281 0.00 2.96 14.20
C SER A 281 0.90 1.87 13.63
N LEU A 282 0.31 1.11 12.71
CA LEU A 282 0.92 -0.05 12.07
C LEU A 282 2.18 0.31 11.26
N GLY A 283 3.11 -0.64 11.27
CA GLY A 283 4.25 -0.64 10.39
C GLY A 283 3.89 -0.92 8.93
N ILE A 284 4.88 -0.80 8.06
CA ILE A 284 4.76 -1.18 6.65
C ILE A 284 5.80 -2.24 6.31
N VAL A 285 5.37 -3.22 5.52
CA VAL A 285 6.16 -4.34 5.02
C VAL A 285 5.98 -4.42 3.50
N PRO A 286 6.87 -5.05 2.73
CA PRO A 286 6.72 -5.19 1.27
C PRO A 286 5.36 -5.83 0.91
N ALA A 287 4.65 -5.26 -0.08
CA ALA A 287 3.40 -5.82 -0.61
C ALA A 287 3.61 -6.90 -1.68
N TRP A 288 4.76 -6.88 -2.33
CA TRP A 288 5.07 -7.75 -3.45
C TRP A 288 6.49 -8.29 -3.30
N GLN A 289 6.66 -9.56 -3.63
CA GLN A 289 7.95 -10.22 -3.66
C GLN A 289 8.29 -10.61 -5.10
N PRO A 290 9.57 -10.52 -5.50
CA PRO A 290 9.97 -10.80 -6.88
C PRO A 290 10.07 -12.28 -7.23
N ASP A 291 10.08 -13.15 -6.21
CA ASP A 291 10.32 -14.59 -6.35
C ASP A 291 9.41 -15.24 -7.41
N GLY A 292 10.03 -15.93 -8.37
CA GLY A 292 9.34 -16.62 -9.46
C GLY A 292 8.84 -15.71 -10.60
N VAL A 293 8.79 -14.39 -10.40
CA VAL A 293 8.28 -13.43 -11.40
C VAL A 293 9.43 -12.68 -12.09
N LEU A 294 10.38 -12.14 -11.32
CA LEU A 294 11.46 -11.30 -11.82
C LEU A 294 12.75 -11.55 -11.02
N SER A 295 13.90 -11.60 -11.69
CA SER A 295 15.19 -11.91 -11.06
C SER A 295 15.85 -10.70 -10.38
N VAL A 296 15.20 -10.14 -9.36
CA VAL A 296 15.74 -9.06 -8.50
C VAL A 296 15.83 -9.50 -7.05
N GLU A 297 16.84 -8.99 -6.35
CA GLU A 297 17.11 -9.33 -4.95
C GLU A 297 16.28 -8.47 -3.97
N THR A 298 16.01 -9.03 -2.80
CA THR A 298 15.47 -8.31 -1.64
C THR A 298 16.56 -8.00 -0.63
N ALA A 299 16.45 -6.88 0.07
CA ALA A 299 17.32 -6.52 1.18
C ALA A 299 16.90 -7.22 2.49
N GLU A 300 17.68 -7.05 3.56
CA GLU A 300 17.41 -7.68 4.87
C GLU A 300 16.09 -7.22 5.51
N ASP A 301 15.56 -6.07 5.11
CA ASP A 301 14.26 -5.53 5.53
C ASP A 301 13.08 -6.08 4.71
N GLY A 302 13.36 -6.93 3.71
CA GLY A 302 12.40 -7.57 2.82
C GLY A 302 12.00 -6.74 1.59
N PHE A 303 12.42 -5.47 1.50
CA PHE A 303 12.12 -4.62 0.33
C PHE A 303 13.09 -4.89 -0.83
N ILE A 304 12.80 -4.35 -2.02
CA ILE A 304 13.67 -4.53 -3.18
C ILE A 304 15.04 -3.91 -2.92
N ARG A 305 16.11 -4.68 -3.18
CA ARG A 305 17.48 -4.28 -2.89
C ARG A 305 18.00 -3.26 -3.90
N THR A 306 18.59 -2.19 -3.36
CA THR A 306 19.27 -1.15 -4.14
C THR A 306 20.77 -1.13 -3.80
N PRO A 307 21.65 -1.75 -4.62
CA PRO A 307 23.06 -1.96 -4.25
C PRO A 307 23.83 -0.66 -3.99
N GLU A 308 23.57 0.38 -4.78
CA GLU A 308 24.27 1.68 -4.72
C GLU A 308 23.36 2.78 -4.18
N LEU A 309 22.68 2.54 -3.05
CA LEU A 309 21.64 3.43 -2.50
C LEU A 309 22.02 4.92 -2.44
N LYS A 310 23.28 5.27 -2.21
CA LYS A 310 23.75 6.67 -2.10
C LYS A 310 23.96 7.36 -3.46
N ILE A 311 24.20 6.59 -4.52
CA ILE A 311 24.59 7.11 -5.84
C ILE A 311 23.44 6.92 -6.84
N ALA A 312 22.81 5.74 -6.81
CA ALA A 312 21.74 5.34 -7.71
C ALA A 312 20.64 4.62 -6.90
N PRO A 313 19.83 5.37 -6.14
CA PRO A 313 18.83 4.81 -5.22
C PRO A 313 17.72 4.02 -5.92
N THR A 314 17.56 4.17 -7.24
CA THR A 314 16.50 3.50 -7.99
C THR A 314 16.97 2.25 -8.73
N ARG A 315 18.29 1.96 -8.73
CA ARG A 315 18.85 0.80 -9.43
C ARG A 315 18.75 -0.45 -8.59
N THR A 316 18.27 -1.51 -9.22
CA THR A 316 18.33 -2.86 -8.65
C THR A 316 19.65 -3.54 -9.03
N ASN A 317 19.84 -4.78 -8.58
CA ASN A 317 20.94 -5.64 -9.02
C ASN A 317 20.81 -6.10 -10.48
N GLN A 318 19.64 -5.94 -11.12
CA GLN A 318 19.41 -6.33 -12.51
C GLN A 318 19.42 -5.10 -13.42
N GLU A 319 20.34 -5.07 -14.38
CA GLU A 319 20.38 -3.98 -15.38
C GLU A 319 19.07 -3.85 -16.17
N GLY A 320 18.60 -2.61 -16.34
CA GLY A 320 17.34 -2.31 -17.03
C GLY A 320 16.11 -2.44 -16.13
N VAL A 321 16.27 -2.88 -14.88
CA VAL A 321 15.21 -2.95 -13.86
C VAL A 321 15.48 -1.92 -12.76
N PHE A 322 14.49 -1.09 -12.51
CA PHE A 322 14.52 -0.01 -11.52
C PHE A 322 13.42 -0.20 -10.49
N VAL A 323 13.52 0.47 -9.36
CA VAL A 323 12.51 0.48 -8.30
C VAL A 323 12.20 1.91 -7.87
N ALA A 324 10.96 2.16 -7.47
CA ALA A 324 10.51 3.44 -6.95
C ALA A 324 9.43 3.28 -5.87
N GLY A 325 9.33 4.31 -5.01
CA GLY A 325 8.31 4.37 -4.00
C GLY A 325 8.53 3.35 -2.89
N ALA A 326 7.46 3.01 -2.18
CA ALA A 326 7.54 2.14 -1.02
C ALA A 326 7.99 0.70 -1.32
N ALA A 327 8.06 0.29 -2.59
CA ALA A 327 8.65 -1.00 -2.99
C ALA A 327 10.15 -1.11 -2.63
N ALA A 328 10.86 0.03 -2.64
CA ALA A 328 12.27 0.11 -2.24
C ALA A 328 12.48 0.31 -0.73
N GLY A 329 11.40 0.39 0.06
CA GLY A 329 11.46 0.61 1.50
C GLY A 329 10.59 1.76 1.99
N PRO A 330 10.36 1.86 3.31
CA PRO A 330 9.41 2.79 3.89
C PRO A 330 9.67 4.24 3.53
N LYS A 331 8.66 4.99 3.09
CA LYS A 331 8.76 6.41 2.75
C LYS A 331 7.39 7.06 2.62
N ASP A 332 7.36 8.39 2.67
CA ASP A 332 6.14 9.17 2.47
C ASP A 332 5.88 9.48 0.99
N ILE A 333 4.80 10.22 0.72
CA ILE A 333 4.36 10.56 -0.63
C ILE A 333 5.40 11.44 -1.35
N PRO A 334 5.91 12.56 -0.77
CA PRO A 334 6.93 13.37 -1.41
C PRO A 334 8.17 12.58 -1.84
N ASP A 335 8.72 11.77 -0.94
CA ASP A 335 9.89 10.94 -1.25
C ASP A 335 9.58 9.95 -2.38
N SER A 336 8.40 9.33 -2.36
CA SER A 336 7.97 8.39 -3.40
C SER A 336 7.84 9.04 -4.78
N ILE A 337 7.33 10.28 -4.84
CA ILE A 337 7.19 11.03 -6.10
C ILE A 337 8.57 11.39 -6.67
N ILE A 338 9.50 11.82 -5.82
CA ILE A 338 10.87 12.15 -6.22
C ILE A 338 11.58 10.90 -6.76
N GLU A 339 11.47 9.78 -6.05
CA GLU A 339 12.08 8.51 -6.44
C GLU A 339 11.47 7.96 -7.75
N ALA A 340 10.16 8.11 -7.96
CA ALA A 340 9.52 7.77 -9.24
C ALA A 340 10.06 8.61 -10.40
N GLY A 341 10.28 9.92 -10.18
CA GLY A 341 10.91 10.80 -11.17
C GLY A 341 12.35 10.38 -11.48
N ALA A 342 13.13 10.01 -10.46
CA ALA A 342 14.48 9.50 -10.63
C ALA A 342 14.50 8.18 -11.43
N ALA A 343 13.64 7.22 -11.07
CA ALA A 343 13.55 5.93 -11.76
C ALA A 343 13.17 6.10 -13.25
N ALA A 344 12.24 7.02 -13.55
CA ALA A 344 11.86 7.34 -14.92
C ALA A 344 13.03 7.93 -15.74
N LEU A 345 13.82 8.82 -15.14
CA LEU A 345 15.01 9.40 -15.78
C LEU A 345 16.10 8.35 -16.01
N GLU A 346 16.34 7.48 -15.03
CA GLU A 346 17.32 6.41 -15.13
C GLU A 346 16.92 5.37 -16.19
N ALA A 347 15.65 4.98 -16.23
CA ALA A 347 15.10 4.12 -17.28
C ALA A 347 15.26 4.76 -18.68
N ALA A 348 14.92 6.04 -18.82
CA ALA A 348 15.10 6.75 -20.08
C ALA A 348 16.57 6.85 -20.51
N ALA A 349 17.49 7.09 -19.57
CA ALA A 349 18.92 7.11 -19.83
C ALA A 349 19.44 5.73 -20.28
N TYR A 350 18.98 4.66 -19.63
CA TYR A 350 19.29 3.29 -20.01
C TYR A 350 18.83 2.98 -21.44
N LEU A 351 17.57 3.27 -21.76
CA LEU A 351 17.00 3.08 -23.10
C LEU A 351 17.76 3.85 -24.19
N LYS A 352 18.22 5.08 -23.89
CA LYS A 352 19.04 5.87 -24.84
C LYS A 352 20.41 5.25 -25.06
N ARG A 353 21.01 4.65 -24.03
CA ARG A 353 22.32 4.00 -24.11
C ARG A 353 22.24 2.72 -24.93
N THR A 354 21.29 1.84 -24.65
CA THR A 354 21.13 0.55 -25.36
C THR A 354 20.81 0.75 -26.84
N ARG A 355 19.92 1.69 -27.19
CA ARG A 355 19.63 2.05 -28.59
C ARG A 355 20.85 2.55 -29.38
N ARG A 356 21.86 3.13 -28.71
CA ARG A 356 23.09 3.56 -29.37
C ARG A 356 24.03 2.38 -29.64
N THR A 357 24.11 1.44 -28.70
CA THR A 357 24.93 0.24 -28.82
C THR A 357 24.42 -0.69 -29.93
N SER A 358 23.11 -0.87 -30.05
CA SER A 358 22.50 -1.66 -31.12
C SER A 358 22.76 -1.09 -32.53
N TYR A 359 22.93 0.23 -32.65
CA TYR A 359 23.21 0.90 -33.93
C TYR A 359 24.68 0.76 -34.37
N THR A 360 25.62 0.74 -33.41
CA THR A 360 27.05 0.54 -33.69
C THR A 360 27.35 -0.91 -34.12
N ASP A 361 26.67 -1.90 -33.55
CA ASP A 361 26.86 -3.30 -33.95
C ASP A 361 26.26 -3.59 -35.34
N ALA A 362 25.14 -2.94 -35.70
CA ALA A 362 24.54 -3.05 -37.03
C ALA A 362 25.33 -2.33 -38.14
N THR A 363 26.17 -1.35 -37.79
CA THR A 363 27.01 -0.60 -38.75
C THR A 363 28.48 -1.03 -38.74
N GLY A 364 28.89 -1.83 -37.74
CA GLY A 364 30.25 -2.37 -37.60
C GLY A 364 30.58 -3.58 -38.48
N SER A 365 29.60 -4.21 -39.14
CA SER A 365 29.84 -5.40 -39.98
C SER A 365 30.26 -5.10 -41.42
N ALA A 366 30.52 -3.83 -41.79
CA ALA A 366 30.78 -3.44 -43.18
C ALA A 366 32.25 -3.18 -43.53
N ASN A 367 33.23 -3.34 -42.63
CA ASN A 367 34.63 -2.97 -42.95
C ASN A 367 35.73 -3.83 -42.29
N CYS A 368 35.54 -5.14 -42.14
CA CYS A 368 36.66 -6.05 -41.91
C CYS A 368 36.96 -6.87 -43.17
N ALA A 369 37.92 -6.40 -43.97
CA ALA A 369 38.60 -7.23 -44.95
C ALA A 369 39.37 -8.35 -44.20
N PRO A 370 39.38 -9.60 -44.69
CA PRO A 370 40.02 -10.70 -43.98
C PRO A 370 41.53 -10.59 -44.09
N SER A 371 42.21 -10.17 -43.02
CA SER A 371 43.64 -10.42 -42.87
C SER A 371 43.82 -11.77 -42.18
N THR A 372 44.35 -12.74 -42.94
CA THR A 372 44.84 -14.03 -42.47
C THR A 372 45.89 -13.85 -41.38
N ALA A 373 45.56 -14.15 -40.12
CA ALA A 373 46.55 -14.45 -39.08
C ALA A 373 45.92 -15.12 -37.85
N VAL A 374 46.29 -16.39 -37.68
CA VAL A 374 46.45 -17.12 -36.41
C VAL A 374 45.17 -17.60 -35.69
N GLN A 375 44.83 -18.85 -35.99
CA GLN A 375 44.25 -19.79 -35.01
C GLN A 375 45.21 -19.95 -33.83
N ALA A 376 44.74 -19.69 -32.61
CA ALA A 376 45.24 -20.33 -31.40
C ALA A 376 44.07 -20.36 -30.40
N GLY A 377 43.73 -21.57 -29.95
CA GLY A 377 42.54 -21.85 -29.15
C GLY A 377 42.55 -21.23 -27.76
N CYS A 378 41.36 -21.18 -27.16
CA CYS A 378 41.19 -20.99 -25.73
C CYS A 378 40.67 -22.31 -25.09
N PRO A 379 41.05 -22.58 -23.83
CA PRO A 379 40.68 -23.77 -23.08
C PRO A 379 39.20 -23.85 -22.72
#